data_AF-D2JFR5-F1
#
_entry.id   AF-D2JFR5-F1
#
_cell.length_a   1.000
_cell.length_b   1.000
_cell.length_c   1.000
_cell.angle_alpha   90.00
_cell.angle_beta   90.00
_cell.angle_gamma   90.00
#
_symmetry.space_group_name_H-M   'P 1'
#
loop_
_entity.id
_entity.type
_entity.pdbx_description
1 polymer ?
#
loop_
_entity_poly.entity_id
_entity_poly.type
_entity_poly.pdbx_seq_one_letter_code
_entity_poly.pdbx_strand_id
1 'polypeptide(L)'
;MKKSIISMISLTFLLAGCGHHNQAANQTHVKLGDVMHQDQHISYLVKKEDNPTPTKDSVVTAYIVTQNGKQTVYSSDQASDRTLGDFKDKSDKTIIDMAKKDDRAAFQYEKKEMKKEIQKLVNRKQLKDHDGFKLKASDFQTQPETAIKHLDNMTYQAPQPQKVRIQVTEDETGNHSTREAFAIHPQGIGNTKQPEDVGDIEQVMTESGISNALNENKGTIDYLTTDKHPNHHMIAFDIAGGTADVYDKKYAFISQNDGELNLVTPVGKKTKGIQFDAPDSRYVQDQK
;
A
#
# COMPACT_ATOMS: atom_id res chain seq x y z
N MET A 1 14.79 69.74 20.88
CA MET A 1 14.23 68.67 21.73
C MET A 1 13.38 67.74 20.87
N LYS A 2 13.42 66.45 21.21
CA LYS A 2 13.16 65.26 20.38
C LYS A 2 11.75 65.21 19.79
N LYS A 3 11.62 64.89 18.49
CA LYS A 3 10.40 64.32 17.91
C LYS A 3 10.67 62.84 17.67
N SER A 4 10.12 61.98 18.53
CA SER A 4 10.15 60.53 18.37
C SER A 4 9.14 60.14 17.29
N ILE A 5 9.61 59.61 16.17
CA ILE A 5 8.78 58.94 15.17
C ILE A 5 8.71 57.48 15.58
N ILE A 6 7.51 57.05 15.98
CA ILE A 6 7.16 55.65 16.22
C ILE A 6 7.15 54.97 14.85
N SER A 7 8.20 54.18 14.56
CA SER A 7 8.25 53.33 13.39
C SER A 7 7.46 52.06 13.70
N MET A 8 6.27 51.95 13.12
CA MET A 8 5.45 50.76 13.11
C MET A 8 6.13 49.74 12.18
N ILE A 9 6.86 48.79 12.76
CA ILE A 9 7.38 47.63 12.02
C ILE A 9 6.18 46.75 11.71
N SER A 10 5.54 47.01 10.56
CA SER A 10 4.62 46.08 9.91
C SER A 10 5.44 44.85 9.50
N LEU A 11 5.43 43.85 10.37
CA LEU A 11 5.94 42.52 10.12
C LEU A 11 5.06 41.89 9.02
N THR A 12 5.38 42.22 7.77
CA THR A 12 4.89 41.50 6.60
C THR A 12 5.52 40.11 6.69
N PHE A 13 4.73 39.14 7.17
CA PHE A 13 5.01 37.74 6.93
C PHE A 13 5.03 37.56 5.41
N LEU A 14 6.23 37.61 4.84
CA LEU A 14 6.52 37.04 3.53
C LEU A 14 6.20 35.55 3.66
N LEU A 15 4.97 35.19 3.28
CA LEU A 15 4.65 33.86 2.79
C LEU A 15 5.67 33.58 1.70
N ALA A 16 6.71 32.82 2.04
CA ALA A 16 7.58 32.18 1.09
C ALA A 16 6.74 31.16 0.33
N GLY A 17 5.94 31.65 -0.62
CA GLY A 17 5.49 30.89 -1.77
C GLY A 17 6.73 30.60 -2.60
N CYS A 18 7.46 29.55 -2.21
CA CYS A 18 8.49 28.96 -3.04
C CYS A 18 7.80 28.22 -4.18
N GLY A 19 7.51 28.97 -5.24
CA GLY A 19 7.36 28.38 -6.56
C GLY A 19 8.69 27.80 -6.98
N HIS A 20 8.72 26.49 -7.22
CA HIS A 20 9.46 25.79 -8.28
C HIS A 20 8.71 24.46 -8.52
N HIS A 21 8.04 24.34 -9.68
CA HIS A 21 7.58 23.08 -10.29
C HIS A 21 6.58 22.17 -9.52
N ASN A 22 5.41 22.68 -9.13
CA ASN A 22 4.23 21.82 -8.96
C ASN A 22 3.57 21.54 -10.32
N GLN A 23 4.19 20.69 -11.14
CA GLN A 23 3.64 20.32 -12.45
C GLN A 23 2.26 19.65 -12.34
N ALA A 24 1.99 18.92 -11.25
CA ALA A 24 0.70 18.25 -11.05
C ALA A 24 -0.49 19.21 -10.75
N ALA A 25 -0.25 20.45 -10.27
CA ALA A 25 -1.33 21.34 -9.84
C ALA A 25 -2.08 22.04 -11.01
N ASN A 26 -1.50 22.06 -12.21
CA ASN A 26 -2.06 22.74 -13.39
C ASN A 26 -2.29 21.82 -14.60
N GLN A 27 -2.03 20.51 -14.48
CA GLN A 27 -2.27 19.56 -15.55
C GLN A 27 -3.76 19.18 -15.63
N THR A 28 -4.27 19.02 -16.86
CA THR A 28 -5.63 18.53 -17.09
C THR A 28 -5.73 17.02 -16.90
N HIS A 29 -4.65 16.29 -17.13
CA HIS A 29 -4.52 14.86 -16.84
C HIS A 29 -3.24 14.63 -16.04
N VAL A 30 -3.33 13.85 -14.98
CA VAL A 30 -2.17 13.49 -14.15
C VAL A 30 -1.66 12.10 -14.51
N LYS A 31 -0.36 11.89 -14.34
CA LYS A 31 0.30 10.58 -14.34
C LYS A 31 0.85 10.32 -12.95
N LEU A 32 0.65 9.12 -12.41
CA LEU A 32 1.08 8.84 -11.04
C LEU A 32 2.60 8.75 -10.92
N GLY A 33 3.31 8.35 -11.97
CA GLY A 33 4.77 8.40 -11.98
C GLY A 33 5.30 9.81 -11.74
N ASP A 34 4.70 10.83 -12.35
CA ASP A 34 5.07 12.22 -12.10
C ASP A 34 4.77 12.64 -10.64
N VAL A 35 3.61 12.28 -10.11
CA VAL A 35 3.21 12.65 -8.73
C VAL A 35 4.13 11.99 -7.70
N MET A 36 4.46 10.70 -7.87
CA MET A 36 5.28 9.95 -6.91
C MET A 36 6.75 10.39 -6.91
N HIS A 37 7.21 11.11 -7.94
CA HIS A 37 8.58 11.62 -8.06
C HIS A 37 8.74 13.12 -7.71
N GLN A 38 7.65 13.79 -7.33
CA GLN A 38 7.65 15.20 -6.92
C GLN A 38 7.92 15.36 -5.40
N ASP A 39 7.64 16.57 -4.89
CA ASP A 39 7.60 16.88 -3.45
C ASP A 39 6.68 15.90 -2.69
N GLN A 40 6.70 15.99 -1.35
CA GLN A 40 5.97 15.07 -0.50
C GLN A 40 4.48 14.97 -0.90
N HIS A 41 4.01 13.74 -1.11
CA HIS A 41 2.63 13.45 -1.43
C HIS A 41 2.13 12.21 -0.69
N ILE A 42 0.83 12.14 -0.44
CA ILE A 42 0.18 11.00 0.23
C ILE A 42 -0.92 10.48 -0.69
N SER A 43 -0.72 9.28 -1.22
CA SER A 43 -1.75 8.50 -1.93
C SER A 43 -2.28 7.40 -1.02
N TYR A 44 -3.39 6.79 -1.40
CA TYR A 44 -4.10 5.79 -0.60
C TYR A 44 -4.48 4.60 -1.47
N LEU A 45 -4.29 3.39 -0.95
CA LEU A 45 -5.08 2.24 -1.41
C LEU A 45 -6.40 2.27 -0.65
N VAL A 46 -7.50 2.19 -1.41
CA VAL A 46 -8.84 2.10 -0.82
C VAL A 46 -9.59 0.91 -1.39
N LYS A 47 -10.49 0.34 -0.59
CA LYS A 47 -11.38 -0.74 -1.05
C LYS A 47 -12.30 -0.24 -2.15
N LYS A 48 -12.39 -1.02 -3.22
CA LYS A 48 -13.31 -0.88 -4.33
C LYS A 48 -14.58 -1.62 -3.95
N GLU A 49 -15.54 -0.86 -3.43
CA GLU A 49 -16.90 -1.34 -3.21
C GLU A 49 -17.63 -1.48 -4.57
N ASP A 50 -18.91 -1.85 -4.57
CA ASP A 50 -19.74 -1.98 -5.79
C ASP A 50 -19.70 -0.75 -6.71
N ASN A 51 -19.42 0.43 -6.15
CA ASN A 51 -19.13 1.64 -6.92
C ASN A 51 -17.61 1.79 -7.12
N PRO A 52 -17.12 1.78 -8.37
CA PRO A 52 -15.68 1.91 -8.65
C PRO A 52 -15.13 3.31 -8.30
N THR A 53 -15.99 4.32 -8.16
CA THR A 53 -15.56 5.70 -7.84
C THR A 53 -15.36 5.87 -6.33
N PRO A 54 -14.16 6.27 -5.87
CA PRO A 54 -13.92 6.54 -4.45
C PRO A 54 -14.84 7.63 -3.89
N THR A 55 -15.26 7.47 -2.63
CA THR A 55 -16.11 8.42 -1.91
C THR A 55 -15.53 8.76 -0.55
N LYS A 56 -16.19 9.64 0.21
CA LYS A 56 -15.82 9.91 1.61
C LYS A 56 -15.82 8.66 2.50
N ASP A 57 -16.58 7.62 2.13
CA ASP A 57 -16.74 6.41 2.91
C ASP A 57 -15.81 5.27 2.43
N SER A 58 -15.01 5.50 1.39
CA SER A 58 -14.05 4.51 0.90
C SER A 58 -12.99 4.21 1.97
N VAL A 59 -12.96 2.96 2.41
CA VAL A 59 -12.06 2.46 3.47
C VAL A 59 -10.63 2.41 2.95
N VAL A 60 -9.70 2.96 3.72
CA VAL A 60 -8.28 3.03 3.41
C VAL A 60 -7.59 1.79 3.96
N THR A 61 -6.90 1.06 3.07
CA THR A 61 -6.15 -0.17 3.42
C THR A 61 -4.65 0.06 3.47
N ALA A 62 -4.15 1.11 2.81
CA ALA A 62 -2.75 1.53 2.92
C ALA A 62 -2.57 3.03 2.64
N TYR A 63 -1.53 3.60 3.24
CA TYR A 63 -1.03 4.94 2.96
C TYR A 63 0.30 4.82 2.19
N ILE A 64 0.40 5.49 1.05
CA ILE A 64 1.63 5.58 0.26
C ILE A 64 2.17 7.01 0.39
N VAL A 65 3.22 7.17 1.18
CA VAL A 65 3.90 8.47 1.34
C VAL A 65 5.07 8.51 0.37
N THR A 66 5.00 9.37 -0.63
CA THR A 66 6.07 9.57 -1.62
C THR A 66 6.78 10.89 -1.42
N GLN A 67 8.10 10.93 -1.64
CA GLN A 67 8.89 12.15 -1.64
C GLN A 67 10.14 11.94 -2.50
N ASN A 68 10.32 12.73 -3.55
CA ASN A 68 11.49 12.72 -4.42
C ASN A 68 11.84 11.33 -4.96
N GLY A 69 10.84 10.58 -5.44
CA GLY A 69 11.01 9.24 -6.04
C GLY A 69 11.31 8.14 -5.01
N LYS A 70 11.12 8.42 -3.72
CA LYS A 70 11.10 7.43 -2.65
C LYS A 70 9.69 7.30 -2.09
N GLN A 71 9.31 6.09 -1.71
CA GLN A 71 8.02 5.79 -1.11
C GLN A 71 8.18 5.06 0.22
N THR A 72 7.26 5.30 1.14
CA THR A 72 7.06 4.49 2.35
C THR A 72 5.60 4.10 2.40
N VAL A 73 5.33 2.80 2.48
CA VAL A 73 3.97 2.25 2.51
C VAL A 73 3.65 1.81 3.93
N TYR A 74 2.54 2.30 4.46
CA TYR A 74 2.01 1.96 5.78
C TYR A 74 0.70 1.19 5.61
N SER A 75 0.60 0.01 6.21
CA SER A 75 -0.65 -0.77 6.20
C SER A 75 -1.68 -0.13 7.14
N SER A 76 -2.96 -0.22 6.79
CA SER A 76 -4.07 -0.03 7.73
C SER A 76 -5.07 -1.17 7.69
N ASP A 77 -4.80 -2.20 6.87
CA ASP A 77 -5.72 -3.30 6.66
C ASP A 77 -6.00 -4.05 7.97
N GLN A 78 -7.28 -4.35 8.19
CA GLN A 78 -7.84 -5.00 9.39
C GLN A 78 -7.59 -4.27 10.73
N ALA A 79 -6.80 -3.22 10.76
CA ALA A 79 -6.43 -2.47 11.95
C ALA A 79 -7.23 -1.18 12.14
N SER A 80 -7.77 -0.64 11.04
CA SER A 80 -8.54 0.59 11.04
C SER A 80 -9.68 0.53 10.04
N ASP A 81 -10.80 1.16 10.40
CA ASP A 81 -11.96 1.45 9.56
C ASP A 81 -11.91 2.86 8.95
N ARG A 82 -10.73 3.50 8.97
CA ARG A 82 -10.56 4.85 8.44
C ARG A 82 -10.94 4.93 6.99
N THR A 83 -11.54 6.06 6.65
CA THR A 83 -12.03 6.38 5.32
C THR A 83 -11.33 7.62 4.76
N LEU A 84 -11.46 7.86 3.46
CA LEU A 84 -10.97 9.11 2.85
C LEU A 84 -11.55 10.36 3.52
N GLY A 85 -12.78 10.27 4.07
CA GLY A 85 -13.44 11.37 4.75
C GLY A 85 -12.75 11.79 6.06
N ASP A 86 -12.07 10.87 6.74
CA ASP A 86 -11.40 11.15 8.03
C ASP A 86 -10.19 12.09 7.90
N PHE A 87 -9.67 12.23 6.68
CA PHE A 87 -8.54 13.10 6.35
C PHE A 87 -8.95 14.54 6.03
N LYS A 88 -10.25 14.84 6.12
CA LYS A 88 -10.74 16.22 6.01
C LYS A 88 -10.06 17.10 7.05
N ASP A 89 -9.57 18.26 6.60
CA ASP A 89 -8.88 19.28 7.40
C ASP A 89 -7.60 18.80 8.13
N LYS A 90 -7.09 17.60 7.83
CA LYS A 90 -5.84 17.08 8.39
C LYS A 90 -4.64 17.58 7.59
N SER A 91 -3.58 17.95 8.30
CA SER A 91 -2.27 18.18 7.70
C SER A 91 -1.61 16.85 7.31
N ASP A 92 -0.73 16.87 6.31
CA ASP A 92 0.06 15.69 5.91
C ASP A 92 0.80 15.07 7.09
N LYS A 93 1.39 15.89 7.97
CA LYS A 93 2.06 15.40 9.18
C LYS A 93 1.10 14.58 10.05
N THR A 94 -0.12 15.08 10.25
CA THR A 94 -1.14 14.38 11.05
C THR A 94 -1.55 13.07 10.38
N ILE A 95 -1.70 13.06 9.05
CA ILE A 95 -2.05 11.84 8.29
C ILE A 95 -0.92 10.82 8.38
N ILE A 96 0.35 11.23 8.27
CA ILE A 96 1.51 10.33 8.42
C ILE A 96 1.60 9.77 9.85
N ASP A 97 1.32 10.58 10.88
CA ASP A 97 1.30 10.12 12.26
C ASP A 97 0.15 9.11 12.51
N MET A 98 -0.99 9.27 11.82
CA MET A 98 -2.07 8.26 11.79
C MET A 98 -1.63 6.98 11.07
N ALA A 99 -1.03 7.08 9.89
CA ALA A 99 -0.54 5.96 9.10
C ALA A 99 0.43 5.07 9.90
N LYS A 100 1.39 5.66 10.62
CA LYS A 100 2.32 4.93 11.50
C LYS A 100 1.63 4.20 12.64
N LYS A 101 0.56 4.78 13.19
CA LYS A 101 -0.22 4.17 14.27
C LYS A 101 -0.99 2.96 13.73
N ASP A 102 -1.65 3.14 12.59
CA ASP A 102 -2.45 2.09 11.96
C ASP A 102 -1.55 0.93 11.49
N ASP A 103 -0.38 1.21 10.93
CA ASP A 103 0.61 0.22 10.48
C ASP A 103 1.16 -0.64 11.63
N ARG A 104 1.50 0.00 12.76
CA ARG A 104 1.85 -0.74 13.97
C ARG A 104 0.70 -1.62 14.45
N ALA A 105 -0.54 -1.14 14.38
CA ALA A 105 -1.71 -1.91 14.78
C ALA A 105 -1.98 -3.09 13.84
N ALA A 106 -1.81 -2.90 12.53
CA ALA A 106 -1.91 -3.96 11.51
C ALA A 106 -0.90 -5.08 11.78
N PHE A 107 0.37 -4.74 12.03
CA PHE A 107 1.38 -5.73 12.41
C PHE A 107 0.97 -6.55 13.66
N GLN A 108 0.40 -5.91 14.69
CA GLN A 108 -0.04 -6.63 15.89
C GLN A 108 -1.26 -7.52 15.61
N TYR A 109 -2.19 -7.05 14.77
CA TYR A 109 -3.34 -7.83 14.34
C TYR A 109 -2.90 -9.07 13.54
N GLU A 110 -2.08 -8.88 12.51
CA GLU A 110 -1.51 -9.98 11.70
C GLU A 110 -0.78 -10.99 12.56
N LYS A 111 0.08 -10.53 13.49
CA LYS A 111 0.81 -11.41 14.41
C LYS A 111 -0.14 -12.25 15.27
N LYS A 112 -1.23 -11.65 15.75
CA LYS A 112 -2.24 -12.32 16.58
C LYS A 112 -3.04 -13.35 15.77
N GLU A 113 -3.54 -12.98 14.59
CA GLU A 113 -4.35 -13.90 13.77
C GLU A 113 -3.49 -15.04 13.22
N MET A 114 -2.26 -14.76 12.75
CA MET A 114 -1.31 -15.80 12.35
C MET A 114 -1.04 -16.79 13.49
N LYS A 115 -0.81 -16.29 14.72
CA LYS A 115 -0.63 -17.14 15.90
C LYS A 115 -1.87 -17.99 16.18
N LYS A 116 -3.07 -17.43 16.05
CA LYS A 116 -4.34 -18.15 16.23
C LYS A 116 -4.49 -19.28 15.21
N GLU A 117 -4.16 -19.05 13.94
CA GLU A 117 -4.21 -20.10 12.91
C GLU A 117 -3.19 -21.21 13.17
N ILE A 118 -1.94 -20.87 13.52
CA ILE A 118 -0.92 -21.88 13.87
C ILE A 118 -1.31 -22.65 15.14
N GLN A 119 -1.91 -22.00 16.13
CA GLN A 119 -2.37 -22.66 17.35
C GLN A 119 -3.48 -23.69 17.07
N LYS A 120 -4.37 -23.43 16.09
CA LYS A 120 -5.35 -24.44 15.65
C LYS A 120 -4.65 -25.70 15.15
N LEU A 121 -3.51 -25.59 14.45
CA LEU A 121 -2.72 -26.74 13.99
C LEU A 121 -2.08 -27.50 15.16
N VAL A 122 -1.52 -26.79 16.15
CA VAL A 122 -1.00 -27.40 17.39
C VAL A 122 -2.09 -28.18 18.12
N ASN A 123 -3.27 -27.58 18.27
CA ASN A 123 -4.39 -28.22 18.97
C ASN A 123 -4.92 -29.44 18.18
N ARG A 124 -4.94 -29.36 16.84
CA ARG A 124 -5.28 -30.51 15.97
C ARG A 124 -4.26 -31.64 16.11
N LYS A 125 -2.96 -31.37 16.25
CA LYS A 125 -1.93 -32.38 16.55
C LYS A 125 -2.17 -33.10 17.89
N GLN A 126 -2.85 -32.46 18.84
CA GLN A 126 -3.20 -33.04 20.15
C GLN A 126 -4.50 -33.88 20.11
N LEU A 127 -5.35 -33.66 19.11
CA LEU A 127 -6.48 -34.53 18.77
C LEU A 127 -5.88 -35.67 17.92
N LYS A 128 -5.62 -36.82 18.53
CA LYS A 128 -5.08 -38.03 17.89
C LYS A 128 -5.70 -38.30 16.50
N ASP A 129 -4.95 -38.99 15.64
CA ASP A 129 -5.30 -39.67 14.37
C ASP A 129 -6.68 -40.40 14.41
N HIS A 130 -7.76 -39.68 14.62
CA HIS A 130 -9.14 -40.14 14.60
C HIS A 130 -9.76 -39.52 13.35
N ASP A 131 -9.98 -40.40 12.38
CA ASP A 131 -10.81 -40.20 11.19
C ASP A 131 -10.16 -39.41 10.03
N GLY A 132 -9.47 -40.15 9.16
CA GLY A 132 -9.41 -39.88 7.72
C GLY A 132 -8.63 -38.64 7.24
N PHE A 133 -8.13 -37.78 8.13
CA PHE A 133 -7.33 -36.61 7.75
C PHE A 133 -5.86 -36.98 7.45
N LYS A 134 -5.34 -36.50 6.32
CA LYS A 134 -4.06 -36.93 5.71
C LYS A 134 -2.82 -36.14 6.12
N LEU A 135 -2.93 -35.10 6.94
CA LEU A 135 -1.80 -34.21 7.26
C LEU A 135 -1.25 -34.52 8.65
N LYS A 136 -0.04 -35.09 8.70
CA LYS A 136 0.69 -35.39 9.93
C LYS A 136 1.56 -34.20 10.33
N ALA A 137 1.81 -34.03 11.62
CA ALA A 137 2.72 -32.99 12.13
C ALA A 137 4.17 -33.11 11.62
N SER A 138 4.56 -34.30 11.14
CA SER A 138 5.84 -34.55 10.45
C SER A 138 5.90 -33.97 9.05
N ASP A 139 4.76 -33.61 8.46
CA ASP A 139 4.68 -33.09 7.10
C ASP A 139 5.04 -31.60 7.05
N PHE A 140 5.19 -30.96 8.21
CA PHE A 140 5.65 -29.58 8.35
C PHE A 140 7.16 -29.53 8.59
N GLN A 141 7.84 -28.73 7.76
CA GLN A 141 9.29 -28.48 7.86
C GLN A 141 9.66 -27.71 9.14
N THR A 142 8.80 -26.79 9.59
CA THR A 142 8.89 -26.15 10.92
C THR A 142 7.75 -26.63 11.80
N GLN A 143 8.08 -27.12 13.01
CA GLN A 143 7.06 -27.49 13.99
C GLN A 143 6.20 -26.27 14.36
N PRO A 144 4.86 -26.37 14.36
CA PRO A 144 3.97 -25.25 14.69
C PRO A 144 4.30 -24.53 16.00
N GLU A 145 4.76 -25.26 17.02
CA GLU A 145 5.18 -24.70 18.31
C GLU A 145 6.42 -23.79 18.17
N THR A 146 7.36 -24.16 17.31
CA THR A 146 8.54 -23.34 16.99
C THR A 146 8.13 -22.08 16.23
N ALA A 147 7.18 -22.18 15.30
CA ALA A 147 6.66 -21.04 14.56
C ALA A 147 5.95 -20.03 15.49
N ILE A 148 5.19 -20.48 16.48
CA ILE A 148 4.60 -19.62 17.52
C ILE A 148 5.68 -18.88 18.29
N LYS A 149 6.75 -19.56 18.70
CA LYS A 149 7.87 -18.92 19.41
C LYS A 149 8.56 -17.85 18.56
N HIS A 150 8.72 -18.10 17.25
CA HIS A 150 9.24 -17.10 16.33
C HIS A 150 8.33 -15.88 16.22
N LEU A 151 7.01 -16.07 16.08
CA LEU A 151 6.05 -14.96 16.10
C LEU A 151 6.13 -14.17 17.39
N ASP A 152 6.14 -14.83 18.55
CA ASP A 152 6.19 -14.17 19.85
C ASP A 152 7.41 -13.25 19.97
N ASN A 153 8.56 -13.68 19.45
CA ASN A 153 9.80 -12.90 19.41
C ASN A 153 9.85 -11.82 18.31
N MET A 154 8.94 -11.86 17.33
CA MET A 154 8.91 -10.89 16.24
C MET A 154 8.49 -9.52 16.78
N THR A 155 9.23 -8.49 16.39
CA THR A 155 8.99 -7.09 16.79
C THR A 155 8.66 -6.25 15.59
N TYR A 156 7.79 -5.26 15.79
CA TYR A 156 7.43 -4.30 14.76
C TYR A 156 8.66 -3.52 14.29
N GLN A 157 8.86 -3.48 12.97
CA GLN A 157 9.83 -2.62 12.31
C GLN A 157 9.06 -1.63 11.46
N ALA A 158 9.36 -0.34 11.62
CA ALA A 158 8.70 0.67 10.79
C ALA A 158 9.17 0.56 9.34
N PRO A 159 8.27 0.71 8.35
CA PRO A 159 8.64 0.68 6.95
C PRO A 159 9.64 1.80 6.67
N GLN A 160 10.65 1.47 5.86
CA GLN A 160 11.71 2.40 5.48
C GLN A 160 11.45 2.95 4.08
N PRO A 161 11.90 4.18 3.75
CA PRO A 161 11.77 4.71 2.40
C PRO A 161 12.50 3.84 1.37
N GLN A 162 11.81 3.44 0.32
CA GLN A 162 12.34 2.64 -0.79
C GLN A 162 12.15 3.38 -2.11
N LYS A 163 12.93 3.05 -3.15
CA LYS A 163 12.77 3.67 -4.47
C LYS A 163 11.38 3.33 -5.04
N VAL A 164 10.69 4.32 -5.60
CA VAL A 164 9.47 4.09 -6.38
C VAL A 164 9.78 3.19 -7.58
N ARG A 165 8.95 2.17 -7.80
CA ARG A 165 9.05 1.26 -8.95
C ARG A 165 7.71 1.22 -9.65
N ILE A 166 7.75 1.51 -10.94
CA ILE A 166 6.59 1.55 -11.83
C ILE A 166 6.92 0.65 -13.01
N GLN A 167 5.98 -0.21 -13.35
CA GLN A 167 6.01 -1.01 -14.58
C GLN A 167 4.72 -0.77 -15.33
N VAL A 168 4.78 -0.85 -16.64
CA VAL A 168 3.59 -0.76 -17.49
C VAL A 168 3.53 -1.95 -18.43
N THR A 169 2.33 -2.29 -18.86
CA THR A 169 2.10 -3.23 -19.97
C THR A 169 1.64 -2.43 -21.16
N GLU A 170 2.30 -2.62 -22.30
CA GLU A 170 1.99 -1.91 -23.54
C GLU A 170 0.70 -2.45 -24.20
N ASP A 171 0.08 -1.64 -25.05
CA ASP A 171 -0.92 -2.10 -26.01
C ASP A 171 -0.25 -2.77 -27.23
N GLU A 172 -1.05 -3.27 -28.17
CA GLU A 172 -0.54 -3.92 -29.39
C GLU A 172 0.34 -3.00 -30.26
N THR A 173 0.29 -1.68 -30.04
CA THR A 173 1.07 -0.70 -30.80
C THR A 173 2.42 -0.39 -30.18
N GLY A 174 2.61 -0.71 -28.89
CA GLY A 174 3.79 -0.33 -28.10
C GLY A 174 3.84 1.15 -27.69
N ASN A 175 2.85 1.96 -28.07
CA ASN A 175 2.87 3.41 -27.82
C ASN A 175 2.05 3.83 -26.60
N HIS A 176 1.15 2.97 -26.13
CA HIS A 176 0.27 3.27 -25.00
C HIS A 176 0.31 2.13 -23.99
N SER A 177 0.05 2.46 -22.73
CA SER A 177 -0.05 1.48 -21.66
C SER A 177 -1.50 1.06 -21.45
N THR A 178 -1.72 -0.23 -21.30
CA THR A 178 -3.02 -0.83 -20.92
C THR A 178 -3.12 -1.11 -19.42
N ARG A 179 -1.97 -1.16 -18.73
CA ARG A 179 -1.85 -1.47 -17.31
C ARG A 179 -0.66 -0.73 -16.72
N GLU A 180 -0.78 -0.29 -15.48
CA GLU A 180 0.31 0.28 -14.69
C GLU A 180 0.38 -0.41 -13.33
N ALA A 181 1.59 -0.81 -12.92
CA ALA A 181 1.84 -1.54 -11.69
C ALA A 181 2.85 -0.80 -10.81
N PHE A 182 2.61 -0.82 -9.50
CA PHE A 182 3.41 -0.11 -8.51
C PHE A 182 3.86 -1.06 -7.42
N ALA A 183 5.12 -0.94 -6.98
CA ALA A 183 5.65 -1.74 -5.87
C ALA A 183 5.17 -1.22 -4.49
N ILE A 184 3.87 -1.04 -4.31
CA ILE A 184 3.26 -0.38 -3.14
C ILE A 184 2.63 -1.35 -2.15
N HIS A 185 3.11 -2.59 -2.10
CA HIS A 185 2.65 -3.56 -1.11
C HIS A 185 3.15 -3.16 0.29
N PRO A 186 2.28 -3.05 1.31
CA PRO A 186 2.72 -2.79 2.68
C PRO A 186 3.62 -3.91 3.23
N GLN A 187 4.45 -3.59 4.22
CA GLN A 187 5.16 -4.64 4.98
C GLN A 187 4.16 -5.44 5.80
N GLY A 188 4.25 -6.76 5.72
CA GLY A 188 3.39 -7.68 6.48
C GLY A 188 4.16 -8.89 6.99
N ILE A 189 3.49 -9.73 7.78
CA ILE A 189 4.01 -11.01 8.25
C ILE A 189 3.64 -12.09 7.22
N GLY A 190 4.64 -12.54 6.46
CA GLY A 190 4.47 -13.55 5.40
C GLY A 190 5.14 -14.88 5.70
N ASN A 191 4.77 -15.89 4.93
CA ASN A 191 5.44 -17.19 4.83
C ASN A 191 6.24 -17.20 3.52
N THR A 192 7.57 -17.14 3.59
CA THR A 192 8.40 -16.97 2.40
C THR A 192 8.98 -18.29 1.94
N LYS A 193 8.34 -18.93 0.96
CA LYS A 193 9.12 -19.44 -0.17
C LYS A 193 9.21 -18.31 -1.18
N GLN A 194 10.43 -17.88 -1.52
CA GLN A 194 10.62 -17.18 -2.78
C GLN A 194 10.17 -18.16 -3.86
N PRO A 195 9.10 -17.90 -4.63
CA PRO A 195 8.94 -18.64 -5.85
C PRO A 195 10.06 -18.16 -6.78
N GLU A 196 10.81 -19.13 -7.31
CA GLU A 196 11.86 -18.88 -8.29
C GLU A 196 11.27 -18.38 -9.63
N ASP A 197 9.93 -18.33 -9.74
CA ASP A 197 9.18 -17.84 -10.88
C ASP A 197 8.17 -16.75 -10.49
N VAL A 198 8.16 -15.67 -11.27
CA VAL A 198 7.44 -14.39 -11.09
C VAL A 198 5.91 -14.51 -11.31
N GLY A 199 5.34 -15.72 -11.26
CA GLY A 199 3.97 -16.00 -11.70
C GLY A 199 2.89 -15.96 -10.62
N ASP A 200 3.15 -16.42 -9.40
CA ASP A 200 2.06 -16.83 -8.49
C ASP A 200 2.24 -16.32 -7.05
N ILE A 201 2.13 -15.00 -6.84
CA ILE A 201 2.20 -14.41 -5.48
C ILE A 201 1.04 -13.47 -5.17
N GLU A 202 -0.20 -13.90 -5.45
CA GLU A 202 -1.39 -13.30 -4.83
C GLU A 202 -1.87 -14.07 -3.59
N GLN A 203 -1.23 -15.18 -3.23
CA GLN A 203 -1.81 -16.16 -2.30
C GLN A 203 -1.32 -16.11 -0.84
N VAL A 204 -0.75 -15.02 -0.35
CA VAL A 204 -0.12 -15.01 1.00
C VAL A 204 -0.96 -14.32 2.09
N MET A 205 -2.02 -13.57 1.75
CA MET A 205 -2.70 -12.71 2.75
C MET A 205 -4.21 -12.90 2.93
N THR A 206 -4.86 -13.84 2.23
CA THR A 206 -6.29 -14.15 2.46
C THR A 206 -6.46 -15.40 3.33
N GLU A 207 -7.60 -15.54 4.05
CA GLU A 207 -8.01 -16.83 4.64
C GLU A 207 -7.87 -17.98 3.63
N SER A 208 -8.05 -17.69 2.34
CA SER A 208 -7.86 -18.62 1.23
C SER A 208 -6.39 -18.99 0.98
N GLY A 209 -5.42 -18.09 1.21
CA GLY A 209 -3.99 -18.38 1.06
C GLY A 209 -3.46 -19.37 2.10
N ILE A 210 -3.89 -19.20 3.36
CA ILE A 210 -3.61 -20.17 4.42
C ILE A 210 -4.35 -21.48 4.15
N SER A 211 -5.61 -21.42 3.69
CA SER A 211 -6.42 -22.61 3.34
C SER A 211 -5.87 -23.37 2.11
N ASN A 212 -5.37 -22.69 1.09
CA ASN A 212 -4.82 -23.27 -0.13
C ASN A 212 -3.41 -23.84 0.10
N ALA A 213 -2.58 -23.17 0.91
CA ALA A 213 -1.34 -23.74 1.44
C ALA A 213 -1.59 -24.98 2.33
N LEU A 214 -2.80 -25.15 2.87
CA LEU A 214 -3.22 -26.33 3.62
C LEU A 214 -3.87 -27.41 2.75
N ASN A 215 -4.44 -27.06 1.59
CA ASN A 215 -5.20 -27.98 0.73
C ASN A 215 -4.40 -28.57 -0.43
N GLU A 216 -3.47 -27.83 -1.04
CA GLU A 216 -2.87 -28.27 -2.32
C GLU A 216 -1.36 -28.57 -2.28
N ASN A 217 -0.62 -28.17 -1.24
CA ASN A 217 0.80 -28.49 -1.15
C ASN A 217 1.25 -28.79 0.27
N LYS A 218 2.07 -29.83 0.41
CA LYS A 218 2.73 -30.27 1.66
C LYS A 218 3.20 -29.05 2.47
N GLY A 219 2.57 -28.86 3.64
CA GLY A 219 2.65 -27.65 4.44
C GLY A 219 4.07 -27.21 4.76
N THR A 220 4.52 -26.13 4.14
CA THR A 220 5.74 -25.45 4.55
C THR A 220 5.38 -24.16 5.27
N ILE A 221 5.42 -24.19 6.61
CA ILE A 221 5.58 -23.00 7.48
C ILE A 221 7.06 -22.59 7.40
N ASP A 222 7.51 -22.31 6.18
CA ASP A 222 8.90 -22.03 5.90
C ASP A 222 9.12 -20.53 6.02
N TYR A 223 9.59 -20.17 7.22
CA TYR A 223 10.14 -18.87 7.56
C TYR A 223 9.08 -17.76 7.64
N LEU A 224 8.47 -17.65 8.83
CA LEU A 224 7.78 -16.43 9.24
C LEU A 224 8.80 -15.31 9.31
N THR A 225 8.81 -14.47 8.28
CA THR A 225 9.62 -13.26 8.24
C THR A 225 8.69 -12.07 8.07
N THR A 226 9.10 -10.92 8.60
CA THR A 226 8.60 -9.66 8.03
C THR A 226 9.17 -9.61 6.62
N ASP A 227 8.33 -9.45 5.59
CA ASP A 227 8.80 -9.37 4.21
C ASP A 227 9.95 -8.35 4.12
N LYS A 228 11.16 -8.86 3.83
CA LYS A 228 12.37 -8.03 3.76
C LYS A 228 12.45 -7.26 2.43
N HIS A 229 11.58 -7.57 1.47
CA HIS A 229 11.59 -7.04 0.12
C HIS A 229 10.18 -6.69 -0.41
N PRO A 230 9.37 -5.87 0.30
CA PRO A 230 8.02 -5.47 -0.14
C PRO A 230 8.03 -4.79 -1.53
N ASN A 231 9.17 -4.21 -1.92
CA ASN A 231 9.41 -3.62 -3.24
C ASN A 231 9.49 -4.63 -4.42
N HIS A 232 9.29 -5.93 -4.18
CA HIS A 232 9.21 -6.95 -5.24
C HIS A 232 7.77 -7.29 -5.62
N HIS A 233 6.78 -7.03 -4.75
CA HIS A 233 5.37 -7.27 -5.03
C HIS A 233 4.75 -6.01 -5.62
N MET A 234 4.25 -6.12 -6.85
CA MET A 234 3.64 -5.01 -7.57
C MET A 234 2.12 -5.19 -7.63
N ILE A 235 1.39 -4.11 -7.32
CA ILE A 235 -0.06 -4.05 -7.49
C ILE A 235 -0.33 -3.41 -8.84
N ALA A 236 -0.98 -4.16 -9.73
CA ALA A 236 -1.35 -3.73 -11.06
C ALA A 236 -2.76 -3.12 -11.09
N PHE A 237 -2.93 -2.09 -11.90
CA PHE A 237 -4.18 -1.40 -12.18
C PHE A 237 -4.39 -1.32 -13.70
N ASP A 238 -5.60 -1.67 -14.14
CA ASP A 238 -5.94 -1.83 -15.56
C ASP A 238 -6.87 -0.73 -16.06
N ILE A 239 -7.49 -0.01 -15.12
CA ILE A 239 -8.49 1.00 -15.43
C ILE A 239 -7.95 2.37 -15.01
N ALA A 240 -7.68 3.21 -16.01
CA ALA A 240 -7.51 4.64 -15.80
C ALA A 240 -8.89 5.25 -15.47
N GLY A 241 -9.26 5.23 -14.19
CA GLY A 241 -10.60 5.55 -13.72
C GLY A 241 -11.00 6.99 -14.06
N GLY A 242 -10.64 7.94 -13.20
CA GLY A 242 -11.04 9.33 -13.41
C GLY A 242 -10.75 10.21 -12.22
N THR A 243 -11.68 11.12 -11.91
CA THR A 243 -11.59 11.96 -10.72
C THR A 243 -12.81 11.78 -9.82
N ALA A 244 -12.58 11.86 -8.52
CA ALA A 244 -13.61 11.89 -7.49
C ALA A 244 -13.46 13.12 -6.62
N ASP A 245 -14.56 13.80 -6.31
CA ASP A 245 -14.58 14.91 -5.36
C ASP A 245 -15.04 14.37 -3.99
N VAL A 246 -14.20 14.55 -2.98
CA VAL A 246 -14.49 14.17 -1.59
C VAL A 246 -14.33 15.44 -0.74
N TYR A 247 -15.46 15.98 -0.31
CA TYR A 247 -15.56 17.32 0.28
C TYR A 247 -14.95 18.39 -0.64
N ASP A 248 -13.92 19.10 -0.18
CA ASP A 248 -13.23 20.18 -0.89
C ASP A 248 -11.96 19.71 -1.63
N LYS A 249 -11.63 18.41 -1.51
CA LYS A 249 -10.48 17.78 -2.18
C LYS A 249 -10.94 17.01 -3.42
N LYS A 250 -10.18 17.18 -4.50
CA LYS A 250 -10.30 16.38 -5.71
C LYS A 250 -9.24 15.28 -5.67
N TYR A 251 -9.63 14.07 -6.04
CA TYR A 251 -8.75 12.93 -6.16
C TYR A 251 -8.76 12.44 -7.61
N ALA A 252 -7.62 11.97 -8.10
CA ALA A 252 -7.52 11.12 -9.27
C ALA A 252 -7.35 9.67 -8.82
N PHE A 253 -7.88 8.70 -9.57
CA PHE A 253 -7.77 7.30 -9.19
C PHE A 253 -7.65 6.36 -10.39
N ILE A 254 -6.90 5.29 -10.18
CA ILE A 254 -6.83 4.11 -11.04
C ILE A 254 -7.37 2.90 -10.29
N SER A 255 -7.92 1.93 -11.01
CA SER A 255 -8.67 0.81 -10.45
C SER A 255 -8.16 -0.52 -11.00
N GLN A 256 -8.23 -1.55 -10.17
CA GLN A 256 -8.11 -2.93 -10.64
C GLN A 256 -9.38 -3.31 -11.40
N ASN A 257 -9.26 -4.09 -12.48
CA ASN A 257 -10.44 -4.58 -13.19
C ASN A 257 -11.22 -5.60 -12.32
N ASP A 258 -10.57 -6.72 -12.01
CA ASP A 258 -11.17 -7.83 -11.25
C ASP A 258 -10.76 -7.82 -9.76
N GLY A 259 -9.98 -6.83 -9.34
CA GLY A 259 -9.52 -6.68 -7.95
C GLY A 259 -10.36 -5.72 -7.10
N GLU A 260 -10.10 -5.69 -5.81
CA GLU A 260 -10.86 -4.94 -4.81
C GLU A 260 -10.23 -3.59 -4.45
N LEU A 261 -9.30 -3.06 -5.26
CA LEU A 261 -8.55 -1.85 -4.90
C LEU A 261 -8.64 -0.73 -5.93
N ASN A 262 -8.65 0.49 -5.39
CA ASN A 262 -8.36 1.72 -6.10
C ASN A 262 -7.09 2.35 -5.49
N LEU A 263 -6.17 2.82 -6.35
CA LEU A 263 -5.10 3.74 -5.94
C LEU A 263 -5.58 5.17 -6.16
N VAL A 264 -5.65 5.94 -5.07
CA VAL A 264 -6.30 7.24 -5.02
C VAL A 264 -5.32 8.31 -4.56
N THR A 265 -5.24 9.40 -5.31
CA THR A 265 -4.20 10.43 -5.16
C THR A 265 -4.85 11.82 -5.15
N PRO A 266 -4.66 12.65 -4.11
CA PRO A 266 -5.12 14.04 -4.13
C PRO A 266 -4.52 14.82 -5.29
N VAL A 267 -5.33 15.60 -6.01
CA VAL A 267 -4.89 16.37 -7.19
C VAL A 267 -5.44 17.80 -7.19
N GLY A 268 -4.89 18.64 -8.06
CA GLY A 268 -5.36 20.01 -8.23
C GLY A 268 -6.80 20.06 -8.78
N LYS A 269 -7.55 21.10 -8.39
CA LYS A 269 -8.96 21.30 -8.79
C LYS A 269 -9.22 21.32 -10.31
N LYS A 270 -8.19 21.61 -11.11
CA LYS A 270 -8.27 21.66 -12.59
C LYS A 270 -8.10 20.31 -13.27
N THR A 271 -7.70 19.28 -12.53
CA THR A 271 -7.51 17.92 -13.04
C THR A 271 -8.85 17.38 -13.51
N LYS A 272 -8.89 16.86 -14.73
CA LYS A 272 -10.07 16.26 -15.37
C LYS A 272 -10.01 14.74 -15.42
N GLY A 273 -8.83 14.15 -15.29
CA GLY A 273 -8.64 12.70 -15.33
C GLY A 273 -7.22 12.27 -15.00
N ILE A 274 -6.99 10.98 -15.16
CA ILE A 274 -5.72 10.30 -14.98
C ILE A 274 -5.36 9.58 -16.27
N GLN A 275 -4.07 9.42 -16.51
CA GLN A 275 -3.54 8.60 -17.60
C GLN A 275 -2.42 7.74 -17.05
N PHE A 276 -2.28 6.53 -17.58
CA PHE A 276 -1.13 5.71 -17.28
C PHE A 276 0.15 6.35 -17.81
N ASP A 277 1.25 6.07 -17.14
CA ASP A 277 2.57 6.36 -17.67
C ASP A 277 2.80 5.62 -19.01
N ALA A 278 3.52 6.26 -19.93
CA ALA A 278 3.82 5.64 -21.23
C ALA A 278 4.99 4.63 -21.07
N PRO A 279 5.17 3.66 -21.98
CA PRO A 279 6.26 2.69 -21.86
C PRO A 279 7.66 3.32 -21.82
N ASP A 280 7.84 4.45 -22.51
CA ASP A 280 9.08 5.24 -22.52
C ASP A 280 9.11 6.38 -21.49
N SER A 281 8.12 6.46 -20.59
CA SER A 281 8.10 7.44 -19.50
C SER A 281 9.37 7.32 -18.65
N ARG A 282 9.95 8.46 -18.26
CA ARG A 282 11.19 8.57 -17.47
C ARG A 282 11.26 7.66 -16.23
N TYR A 283 10.12 7.40 -15.60
CA TYR A 283 10.03 6.69 -14.32
C TYR A 283 9.62 5.22 -14.44
N VAL A 284 9.24 4.78 -15.65
CA VAL A 284 8.92 3.39 -15.93
C VAL A 284 10.22 2.60 -16.01
N GLN A 285 10.27 1.46 -15.32
CA GLN A 285 11.39 0.53 -15.39
C GLN A 285 11.13 -0.43 -16.55
N ASP A 286 12.05 -0.48 -17.52
CA ASP A 286 12.07 -1.50 -18.57
C ASP A 286 11.94 -2.90 -17.94
N GLN A 287 11.06 -3.75 -18.49
CA GLN A 287 10.98 -5.18 -18.13
C GLN A 287 12.16 -6.02 -18.69
N LYS A 288 13.35 -5.43 -18.80
CA LYS A 288 14.52 -6.11 -19.38
C LYS A 288 15.30 -6.93 -18.36
#